data_AF-A0A4Y2GLS6-F1
#
_entry.id   AF-A0A4Y2GLS6-F1
#
_cell.length_a   1.000
_cell.length_b   1.000
_cell.length_c   1.000
_cell.angle_alpha   90.00
_cell.angle_beta   90.00
_cell.angle_gamma   90.00
#
_symmetry.space_group_name_H-M   'P 1'
#
loop_
_entity.id
_entity.type
_entity.pdbx_description
1 polymer ?
#
loop_
_entity_poly.entity_id
_entity_poly.type
_entity_poly.pdbx_seq_one_letter_code
_entity_poly.pdbx_strand_id
1 'polypeptide(L)'
;MQVKHCALSLVGEPIMYPEINTLVKLLHAKGISSFLVTNAQFPDAIQKLEPVTQLYVSVDASNEQSLKKIDRPLFRDFWQRFLDSLKALDEKGQRTVYRLTLVKAWNTDELEGYADLVKIGNPDFIEIKGVTYCGTSSASKLTMQNVPWHNEVVDFSKELITYLPDYELASEHEHSNCILIANKKFHVNGRWHTWIDYSKFHYLIKRYEESEGAETFTSLDYICPTPEWAVYGAKERGFDPKEIRFFRKTKKDISGC
;
A
#
# COMPACT_ATOMS: atom_id res chain seq x y z
N MET A 1 -25.50 8.54 8.60
CA MET A 1 -24.25 8.07 7.97
C MET A 1 -23.11 8.41 8.92
N GLN A 2 -22.38 7.44 9.44
CA GLN A 2 -21.26 7.67 10.36
C GLN A 2 -19.97 7.29 9.63
N VAL A 3 -19.04 8.23 9.48
CA VAL A 3 -17.73 7.99 8.87
C VAL A 3 -16.96 6.98 9.73
N LYS A 4 -16.29 6.02 9.07
CA LYS A 4 -15.49 4.97 9.73
C LYS A 4 -14.01 5.02 9.37
N HIS A 5 -13.69 5.54 8.19
CA HIS A 5 -12.34 5.49 7.63
C HIS A 5 -12.01 6.83 6.99
N CYS A 6 -10.79 7.30 7.18
CA CYS A 6 -10.25 8.51 6.57
C CYS A 6 -8.99 8.16 5.78
N ALA A 7 -9.03 8.42 4.47
CA ALA A 7 -7.88 8.26 3.59
C ALA A 7 -7.23 9.63 3.35
N LEU A 8 -6.03 9.81 3.92
CA LEU A 8 -5.18 10.99 3.74
C LEU A 8 -4.29 10.73 2.52
N SER A 9 -4.88 10.82 1.32
CA SER A 9 -4.22 10.36 0.08
C SER A 9 -4.71 11.04 -1.21
N LEU A 10 -5.47 12.13 -1.12
CA LEU A 10 -6.14 12.74 -2.27
C LEU A 10 -5.17 13.51 -3.19
N VAL A 11 -4.63 14.63 -2.70
CA VAL A 11 -3.69 15.51 -3.43
C VAL A 11 -2.70 16.11 -2.43
N GLY A 12 -1.46 16.30 -2.88
CA GLY A 12 -0.38 16.84 -2.06
C GLY A 12 0.28 15.79 -1.19
N GLU A 13 1.12 16.24 -0.27
CA GLU A 13 1.85 15.37 0.66
C GLU A 13 1.31 15.58 2.08
N PRO A 14 0.46 14.68 2.61
CA PRO A 14 -0.25 14.89 3.86
C PRO A 14 0.71 15.00 5.06
N ILE A 15 1.86 14.32 5.02
CA ILE A 15 2.82 14.34 6.13
C ILE A 15 3.52 15.70 6.30
N MET A 16 3.44 16.58 5.30
CA MET A 16 3.92 17.96 5.42
C MET A 16 3.00 18.85 6.28
N TYR A 17 1.77 18.42 6.55
CA TYR A 17 0.84 19.21 7.35
C TYR A 17 1.35 19.31 8.80
N PRO A 18 1.62 20.52 9.34
CA PRO A 18 2.24 20.66 10.66
C PRO A 18 1.44 20.01 11.81
N GLU A 19 0.12 19.93 11.66
CA GLU A 19 -0.79 19.38 12.65
C GLU A 19 -1.25 17.95 12.30
N ILE A 20 -0.45 17.20 11.53
CA ILE A 20 -0.82 15.85 11.08
C ILE A 20 -1.09 14.90 12.25
N ASN A 21 -0.28 14.94 13.30
CA ASN A 21 -0.48 14.13 14.51
C ASN A 21 -1.77 14.55 15.24
N THR A 22 -2.01 15.86 15.38
CA THR A 22 -3.25 16.39 15.96
C THR A 22 -4.48 15.91 15.18
N LEU A 23 -4.43 15.95 13.85
CA LEU A 23 -5.51 15.46 13.00
C LEU A 23 -5.75 13.96 13.19
N VAL A 24 -4.69 13.14 13.21
CA VAL A 24 -4.79 11.68 13.39
C VAL A 24 -5.42 11.34 14.75
N LYS A 25 -4.99 11.98 15.83
CA LYS A 25 -5.60 11.83 17.17
C LYS A 25 -7.09 12.16 17.17
N LEU A 26 -7.46 13.28 16.55
CA LEU A 26 -8.88 13.70 16.46
C LEU A 26 -9.75 12.69 15.69
N LEU A 27 -9.19 12.01 14.69
CA LEU A 27 -9.86 10.92 13.97
C LEU A 27 -10.03 9.70 14.88
N HIS A 28 -8.97 9.27 15.55
CA HIS A 28 -8.99 8.09 16.43
C HIS A 28 -9.89 8.27 17.64
N ALA A 29 -9.91 9.45 18.26
CA ALA A 29 -10.84 9.81 19.33
C ALA A 29 -12.32 9.71 18.92
N LYS A 30 -12.61 9.80 17.61
CA LYS A 30 -13.94 9.62 17.03
C LYS A 30 -14.21 8.18 16.54
N GLY A 31 -13.28 7.26 16.74
CA GLY A 31 -13.36 5.89 16.21
C GLY A 31 -13.29 5.83 14.69
N ILE A 32 -12.53 6.73 14.06
CA ILE A 32 -12.29 6.78 12.61
C ILE A 32 -10.88 6.30 12.35
N SER A 33 -10.71 5.23 11.56
CA SER A 33 -9.38 4.72 11.21
C SER A 33 -8.68 5.63 10.19
N SER A 34 -7.34 5.65 10.19
CA SER A 34 -6.54 6.56 9.35
C SER A 34 -5.60 5.79 8.41
N PHE A 35 -5.66 6.13 7.12
CA PHE A 35 -4.78 5.60 6.08
C PHE A 35 -3.99 6.77 5.50
N LEU A 36 -2.69 6.85 5.80
CA LEU A 36 -1.84 7.95 5.35
C LEU A 36 -0.94 7.48 4.22
N VAL A 37 -0.92 8.21 3.12
CA VAL A 37 -0.03 7.92 1.98
C VAL A 37 1.02 9.02 1.88
N THR A 38 2.29 8.63 1.77
CA THR A 38 3.41 9.56 1.55
C THR A 38 4.23 9.15 0.33
N ASN A 39 4.89 10.12 -0.30
CA ASN A 39 5.87 9.89 -1.38
C ASN A 39 7.29 9.58 -0.86
N ALA A 40 7.45 9.37 0.45
CA ALA A 40 8.74 9.07 1.09
C ALA A 40 9.81 10.15 0.85
N GLN A 41 9.40 11.41 0.77
CA GLN A 41 10.34 12.53 0.68
C GLN A 41 10.54 13.25 2.00
N PHE A 42 10.07 12.77 3.15
CA PHE A 42 10.12 13.47 4.45
C PHE A 42 10.46 12.53 5.63
N PRO A 43 11.69 12.00 5.71
CA PRO A 43 12.07 10.99 6.71
C PRO A 43 11.84 11.48 8.16
N ASP A 44 12.23 12.72 8.48
CA ASP A 44 12.02 13.29 9.82
C ASP A 44 10.53 13.36 10.22
N ALA A 45 9.65 13.61 9.24
CA ALA A 45 8.21 13.68 9.48
C ALA A 45 7.65 12.27 9.69
N ILE A 46 8.14 11.27 8.93
CA ILE A 46 7.80 9.86 9.14
C ILE A 46 8.21 9.43 10.55
N GLN A 47 9.44 9.70 10.97
CA GLN A 47 9.92 9.34 12.31
C GLN A 47 9.02 9.93 13.41
N LYS A 48 8.63 11.20 13.29
CA LYS A 48 7.76 11.91 14.24
C LYS A 48 6.27 11.57 14.12
N LEU A 49 5.86 10.88 13.05
CA LEU A 49 4.46 10.51 12.83
C LEU A 49 4.03 9.53 13.92
N GLU A 50 2.97 9.90 14.64
CA GLU A 50 2.32 9.02 15.62
C GLU A 50 1.58 7.86 14.92
N PRO A 51 1.25 6.78 15.64
CA PRO A 51 0.66 5.60 15.02
C PRO A 51 -0.62 5.94 14.23
N VAL A 52 -0.63 5.57 12.95
CA VAL A 52 -1.83 5.56 12.09
C VAL A 52 -2.34 4.13 11.96
N THR A 53 -3.56 3.94 11.44
CA THR A 53 -4.06 2.57 11.21
C THR A 53 -3.25 1.84 10.14
N GLN A 54 -2.87 2.55 9.08
CA GLN A 54 -1.98 2.03 8.05
C GLN A 54 -1.20 3.16 7.37
N LEU A 55 0.11 3.01 7.26
CA LEU A 55 1.01 3.94 6.60
C LEU A 55 1.44 3.37 5.25
N TYR A 56 1.23 4.13 4.18
CA TYR A 56 1.63 3.77 2.84
C TYR A 56 2.78 4.64 2.36
N VAL A 57 3.74 4.01 1.69
CA VAL A 57 4.67 4.70 0.79
C VAL A 57 4.29 4.37 -0.64
N SER A 58 4.14 5.39 -1.47
CA SER A 58 4.08 5.16 -2.92
C SER A 58 5.51 4.96 -3.43
N VAL A 59 5.77 3.81 -4.04
CA VAL A 59 7.07 3.44 -4.61
C VAL A 59 6.89 3.35 -6.11
N ASP A 60 7.14 4.45 -6.80
CA ASP A 60 6.88 4.59 -8.24
C ASP A 60 8.11 4.21 -9.10
N ALA A 61 9.25 3.93 -8.46
CA ALA A 61 10.48 3.53 -9.14
C ALA A 61 11.40 2.67 -8.26
N SER A 62 12.20 1.82 -8.90
CA SER A 62 13.14 0.90 -8.25
C SER A 62 14.57 1.44 -8.09
N ASN A 63 14.92 2.56 -8.73
CA ASN A 63 16.25 3.18 -8.68
C ASN A 63 16.20 4.71 -8.83
N GLU A 64 17.29 5.38 -8.46
CA GLU A 64 17.42 6.85 -8.48
C GLU A 64 17.08 7.48 -9.83
N GLN A 65 17.58 6.92 -10.92
CA GLN A 65 17.39 7.48 -12.27
C GLN A 65 15.91 7.43 -12.67
N SER A 66 15.27 6.31 -12.38
CA SER A 66 13.85 6.07 -12.68
C SER A 66 12.96 6.95 -11.80
N LEU A 67 13.28 7.06 -10.50
CA LEU A 67 12.56 7.94 -9.57
C LEU A 67 12.63 9.40 -10.03
N LYS A 68 13.82 9.86 -10.43
CA LYS A 68 14.00 11.23 -10.93
C LYS A 68 13.17 11.52 -12.18
N LYS A 69 13.04 10.53 -13.07
CA LYS A 69 12.32 10.65 -14.34
C LYS A 69 10.80 10.64 -14.14
N ILE A 70 10.31 9.79 -13.23
CA ILE A 70 8.88 9.57 -12.97
C ILE A 70 8.35 10.65 -12.02
N ASP A 71 8.96 10.80 -10.85
CA ASP A 71 8.40 11.63 -9.76
C ASP A 71 8.76 13.10 -9.88
N ARG A 72 9.80 13.42 -10.67
CA ARG A 72 10.33 14.79 -10.82
C ARG A 72 10.50 15.49 -9.47
N PRO A 73 11.29 14.90 -8.57
CA PRO A 73 11.35 15.32 -7.18
C PRO A 73 11.89 16.76 -7.04
N LEU A 74 11.41 17.46 -6.02
CA LEU A 74 11.78 18.84 -5.73
C LEU A 74 13.14 18.96 -5.03
N PHE A 75 13.49 17.95 -4.24
CA PHE A 75 14.72 17.93 -3.44
C PHE A 75 15.91 17.42 -4.25
N ARG A 76 17.11 17.95 -3.99
CA ARG A 76 18.34 17.49 -4.66
C ARG A 76 18.82 16.14 -4.13
N ASP A 77 18.58 15.89 -2.85
CA ASP A 77 18.86 14.68 -2.07
C ASP A 77 17.68 13.69 -2.06
N PHE A 78 16.79 13.78 -3.05
CA PHE A 78 15.53 13.01 -3.10
C PHE A 78 15.70 11.50 -2.94
N TRP A 79 16.78 10.93 -3.47
CA TRP A 79 17.05 9.49 -3.38
C TRP A 79 17.45 9.09 -1.97
N GLN A 80 18.35 9.85 -1.34
CA GLN A 80 18.74 9.59 0.05
C GLN A 80 17.55 9.75 0.99
N ARG A 81 16.74 10.81 0.79
CA ARG A 81 15.48 11.02 1.54
C ARG A 81 14.51 9.86 1.38
N PHE A 82 14.41 9.32 0.18
CA PHE A 82 13.59 8.14 -0.12
C PHE A 82 14.08 6.93 0.67
N LEU A 83 15.37 6.59 0.58
CA LEU A 83 15.94 5.46 1.32
C LEU A 83 15.83 5.64 2.84
N ASP A 84 16.05 6.84 3.37
CA ASP A 84 15.92 7.11 4.80
C ASP A 84 14.46 7.09 5.27
N SER A 85 13.53 7.45 4.39
CA SER A 85 12.09 7.26 4.65
C SER A 85 11.75 5.78 4.73
N LEU A 86 12.27 4.93 3.84
CA LEU A 86 12.05 3.48 3.91
C LEU A 86 12.57 2.88 5.23
N LYS A 87 13.76 3.30 5.68
CA LYS A 87 14.28 2.88 7.00
C LYS A 87 13.40 3.37 8.15
N ALA A 88 12.93 4.61 8.08
CA ALA A 88 12.01 5.16 9.09
C ALA A 88 10.65 4.43 9.10
N LEU A 89 10.25 3.77 8.01
CA LEU A 89 9.09 2.88 7.98
C LEU A 89 9.34 1.55 8.68
N ASP A 90 10.52 0.94 8.52
CA ASP A 90 10.87 -0.32 9.22
C ASP A 90 10.85 -0.13 10.75
N GLU A 91 11.24 1.06 11.21
CA GLU A 91 11.19 1.44 12.63
C GLU A 91 9.75 1.66 13.15
N LYS A 92 8.73 1.64 12.29
CA LYS A 92 7.33 1.76 12.72
C LYS A 92 6.77 0.44 13.21
N GLY A 93 6.12 0.49 14.36
CA GLY A 93 5.35 -0.66 14.88
C GLY A 93 4.02 -0.86 14.15
N GLN A 94 3.42 0.20 13.61
CA GLN A 94 2.14 0.13 12.91
C GLN A 94 2.24 -0.50 11.51
N ARG A 95 1.08 -0.77 10.92
CA ARG A 95 0.97 -1.44 9.63
C ARG A 95 1.54 -0.61 8.49
N THR A 96 2.53 -1.14 7.79
CA THR A 96 3.23 -0.46 6.68
C THR A 96 2.97 -1.12 5.33
N VAL A 97 2.80 -0.31 4.29
CA VAL A 97 2.51 -0.80 2.93
C VAL A 97 3.35 -0.05 1.90
N TYR A 98 4.00 -0.80 1.03
CA TYR A 98 4.51 -0.25 -0.22
C TYR A 98 3.47 -0.39 -1.30
N ARG A 99 3.09 0.72 -1.93
CA ARG A 99 2.18 0.72 -3.06
C ARG A 99 2.95 1.00 -4.33
N LEU A 100 3.08 -0.03 -5.17
CA LEU A 100 3.80 -0.01 -6.43
C LEU A 100 2.80 0.18 -7.56
N THR A 101 3.00 1.21 -8.37
CA THR A 101 2.18 1.45 -9.55
C THR A 101 2.83 0.79 -10.77
N LEU A 102 2.30 -0.34 -11.21
CA LEU A 102 2.85 -1.09 -12.34
C LEU A 102 2.41 -0.48 -13.67
N VAL A 103 3.39 -0.10 -14.49
CA VAL A 103 3.20 0.27 -15.89
C VAL A 103 3.68 -0.89 -16.76
N LYS A 104 3.02 -1.12 -17.90
CA LYS A 104 3.40 -2.19 -18.82
C LYS A 104 4.84 -2.01 -19.34
N ALA A 105 5.52 -3.15 -19.60
CA ALA A 105 6.91 -3.27 -20.07
C ALA A 105 8.01 -3.02 -19.01
N TRP A 106 7.86 -3.67 -17.85
CA TRP A 106 8.91 -3.79 -16.83
C TRP A 106 10.01 -4.77 -17.28
N ASN A 107 11.18 -4.70 -16.65
CA ASN A 107 12.32 -5.58 -16.91
C ASN A 107 12.90 -6.18 -15.62
N THR A 108 13.87 -7.10 -15.75
CA THR A 108 14.49 -7.79 -14.61
C THR A 108 15.24 -6.84 -13.67
N ASP A 109 15.94 -5.82 -14.20
CA ASP A 109 16.65 -4.83 -13.38
C ASP A 109 15.68 -4.06 -12.47
N GLU A 110 14.44 -3.85 -12.92
CA GLU A 110 13.41 -3.22 -12.09
C GLU A 110 12.98 -4.10 -10.92
N LEU A 111 12.85 -5.43 -11.12
CA LEU A 111 12.48 -6.39 -10.06
C LEU A 111 13.52 -6.44 -8.94
N GLU A 112 14.80 -6.55 -9.29
CA GLU A 112 15.89 -6.58 -8.31
C GLU A 112 15.95 -5.28 -7.50
N GLY A 113 15.81 -4.14 -8.18
CA GLY A 113 15.76 -2.84 -7.50
C GLY A 113 14.57 -2.73 -6.52
N TYR A 114 13.36 -3.18 -6.91
CA TYR A 114 12.23 -3.21 -5.98
C TYR A 114 12.48 -4.15 -4.80
N ALA A 115 13.06 -5.32 -5.04
CA ALA A 115 13.39 -6.27 -3.98
C ALA A 115 14.40 -5.67 -2.99
N ASP A 116 15.39 -4.92 -3.47
CA ASP A 116 16.34 -4.22 -2.61
C ASP A 116 15.69 -3.11 -1.77
N LEU A 117 14.74 -2.36 -2.34
CA LEU A 117 13.95 -1.39 -1.58
C LEU A 117 13.08 -2.04 -0.49
N VAL A 118 12.50 -3.21 -0.79
CA VAL A 118 11.72 -4.00 0.18
C VAL A 118 12.61 -4.48 1.31
N LYS A 119 13.84 -4.94 1.03
CA LYS A 119 14.79 -5.35 2.07
C LYS A 119 15.19 -4.19 3.01
N ILE A 120 15.16 -2.94 2.52
CA ILE A 120 15.53 -1.77 3.32
C ILE A 120 14.46 -1.39 4.33
N GLY A 121 13.18 -1.38 3.94
CA GLY A 121 12.10 -0.92 4.82
C GLY A 121 11.14 -2.00 5.30
N ASN A 122 11.34 -3.26 4.86
CA ASN A 122 10.66 -4.47 5.30
C ASN A 122 9.15 -4.27 5.61
N PRO A 123 8.37 -3.76 4.62
CA PRO A 123 6.98 -3.40 4.85
C PRO A 123 6.14 -4.64 5.19
N ASP A 124 5.04 -4.46 5.90
CA ASP A 124 4.13 -5.57 6.15
C ASP A 124 3.49 -6.10 4.87
N PHE A 125 3.19 -5.19 3.94
CA PHE A 125 2.52 -5.49 2.68
C PHE A 125 3.13 -4.74 1.50
N ILE A 126 3.01 -5.36 0.32
CA ILE A 126 3.33 -4.75 -0.96
C ILE A 126 2.07 -4.87 -1.83
N GLU A 127 1.47 -3.72 -2.14
CA GLU A 127 0.34 -3.60 -3.06
C GLU A 127 0.86 -3.27 -4.45
N ILE A 128 0.70 -4.20 -5.39
CA ILE A 128 1.05 -3.97 -6.78
C ILE A 128 -0.23 -3.68 -7.53
N LYS A 129 -0.35 -2.45 -8.02
CA LYS A 129 -1.53 -1.97 -8.72
C LYS A 129 -1.20 -1.56 -10.14
N GLY A 130 -1.90 -2.13 -11.11
CA GLY A 130 -1.78 -1.68 -12.49
C GLY A 130 -2.20 -0.22 -12.66
N VAL A 131 -1.42 0.56 -13.40
CA VAL A 131 -1.73 1.95 -13.69
C VAL A 131 -3.10 2.06 -14.36
N THR A 132 -3.94 2.99 -13.88
CA THR A 132 -5.24 3.27 -14.50
C THR A 132 -5.10 4.50 -15.39
N TYR A 133 -5.59 4.41 -16.63
CA TYR A 133 -5.57 5.53 -17.55
C TYR A 133 -6.67 6.55 -17.20
N CYS A 134 -6.28 7.75 -16.77
CA CYS A 134 -7.19 8.82 -16.36
C CYS A 134 -7.44 9.86 -17.47
N GLY A 135 -7.16 9.54 -18.74
CA GLY A 135 -7.28 10.45 -19.87
C GLY A 135 -5.95 11.07 -20.31
N THR A 136 -5.98 11.77 -21.46
CA THR A 136 -4.79 12.44 -22.02
C THR A 136 -4.62 13.80 -21.38
N SER A 137 -3.48 14.04 -20.73
CA SER A 137 -3.06 15.38 -20.31
C SER A 137 -1.78 15.78 -21.05
N SER A 138 -1.55 17.08 -21.24
CA SER A 138 -0.30 17.58 -21.85
C SER A 138 0.95 17.21 -21.06
N ALA A 139 0.80 16.82 -19.79
CA ALA A 139 1.88 16.43 -18.90
C ALA A 139 2.18 14.91 -18.90
N SER A 140 1.26 14.07 -19.37
CA SER A 140 1.39 12.61 -19.33
C SER A 140 1.53 11.99 -20.71
N LYS A 141 2.53 11.12 -20.87
CA LYS A 141 2.72 10.29 -22.08
C LYS A 141 2.05 8.92 -21.98
N LEU A 142 1.35 8.64 -20.88
CA LEU A 142 0.67 7.36 -20.67
C LEU A 142 -0.50 7.21 -21.64
N THR A 143 -0.58 6.05 -22.25
CA THR A 143 -1.68 5.63 -23.14
C THR A 143 -2.33 4.38 -22.59
N MET A 144 -3.48 3.97 -23.16
CA MET A 144 -4.11 2.69 -22.82
C MET A 144 -3.19 1.48 -23.02
N GLN A 145 -2.20 1.57 -23.91
CA GLN A 145 -1.23 0.48 -24.11
C GLN A 145 -0.30 0.26 -22.92
N ASN A 146 -0.19 1.27 -22.04
CA ASN A 146 0.65 1.20 -20.85
C ASN A 146 -0.07 0.58 -19.63
N VAL A 147 -1.39 0.36 -19.73
CA VAL A 147 -2.19 -0.28 -18.68
C VAL A 147 -1.93 -1.79 -18.75
N PRO A 148 -1.39 -2.42 -17.69
CA PRO A 148 -1.18 -3.86 -17.66
C PRO A 148 -2.52 -4.58 -17.45
N TRP A 149 -2.64 -5.78 -17.99
CA TRP A 149 -3.70 -6.72 -17.65
C TRP A 149 -3.47 -7.31 -16.27
N HIS A 150 -4.52 -7.85 -15.65
CA HIS A 150 -4.41 -8.46 -14.33
C HIS A 150 -3.44 -9.64 -14.27
N ASN A 151 -3.40 -10.48 -15.30
CA ASN A 151 -2.40 -11.55 -15.39
C ASN A 151 -0.97 -10.99 -15.47
N GLU A 152 -0.74 -9.84 -16.11
CA GLU A 152 0.59 -9.21 -16.15
C GLU A 152 1.01 -8.68 -14.77
N VAL A 153 0.05 -8.20 -13.97
CA VAL A 153 0.29 -7.82 -12.56
C VAL A 153 0.60 -9.06 -11.72
N VAL A 154 -0.13 -10.17 -11.93
CA VAL A 154 0.12 -11.45 -11.26
C VAL A 154 1.51 -11.99 -11.60
N ASP A 155 1.88 -12.00 -12.88
CA ASP A 155 3.17 -12.53 -13.34
C ASP A 155 4.33 -11.72 -12.77
N PHE A 156 4.24 -10.37 -12.82
CA PHE A 156 5.20 -9.49 -12.14
C PHE A 156 5.30 -9.78 -10.64
N SER A 157 4.16 -9.97 -9.97
CA SER A 157 4.14 -10.25 -8.52
C SER A 157 4.80 -11.58 -8.19
N LYS A 158 4.59 -12.62 -9.02
CA LYS A 158 5.22 -13.93 -8.88
C LYS A 158 6.73 -13.88 -9.10
N GLU A 159 7.19 -13.10 -10.07
CA GLU A 159 8.61 -12.89 -10.28
C GLU A 159 9.25 -12.12 -9.12
N LEU A 160 8.60 -11.06 -8.64
CA LEU A 160 9.12 -10.26 -7.52
C LEU A 160 9.30 -11.09 -6.24
N ILE A 161 8.33 -11.94 -5.88
CA ILE A 161 8.45 -12.76 -4.67
C ILE A 161 9.59 -13.80 -4.75
N THR A 162 10.10 -14.11 -5.94
CA THR A 162 11.28 -15.00 -6.04
C THR A 162 12.54 -14.38 -5.42
N TYR A 163 12.58 -13.05 -5.31
CA TYR A 163 13.64 -12.29 -4.63
C TYR A 163 13.32 -11.98 -3.16
N LEU A 164 12.12 -12.32 -2.68
CA LEU A 164 11.59 -11.96 -1.36
C LEU A 164 11.10 -13.21 -0.60
N PRO A 165 12.02 -14.02 -0.03
CA PRO A 165 11.66 -15.32 0.56
C PRO A 165 10.69 -15.24 1.74
N ASP A 166 10.62 -14.09 2.41
CA ASP A 166 9.73 -13.82 3.54
C ASP A 166 8.34 -13.31 3.12
N TYR A 167 8.06 -13.23 1.83
CA TYR A 167 6.84 -12.65 1.27
C TYR A 167 6.14 -13.62 0.32
N GLU A 168 4.81 -13.61 0.32
CA GLU A 168 3.99 -14.46 -0.55
C GLU A 168 2.72 -13.72 -1.01
N LEU A 169 2.08 -14.22 -2.09
CA LEU A 169 0.80 -13.70 -2.55
C LEU A 169 -0.29 -14.05 -1.53
N ALA A 170 -0.92 -13.01 -0.96
CA ALA A 170 -1.92 -13.17 0.09
C ALA A 170 -3.35 -12.93 -0.42
N SER A 171 -3.52 -11.95 -1.31
CA SER A 171 -4.83 -11.54 -1.82
C SER A 171 -4.73 -10.96 -3.21
N GLU A 172 -5.82 -11.00 -3.96
CA GLU A 172 -5.96 -10.30 -5.24
C GLU A 172 -7.28 -9.54 -5.26
N HIS A 173 -7.36 -8.50 -6.09
CA HIS A 173 -8.60 -7.84 -6.46
C HIS A 173 -8.59 -7.54 -7.96
N GLU A 174 -9.06 -8.50 -8.76
CA GLU A 174 -8.98 -8.47 -10.23
C GLU A 174 -9.62 -7.20 -10.80
N HIS A 175 -10.80 -6.81 -10.29
CA HIS A 175 -11.54 -5.65 -10.80
C HIS A 175 -10.79 -4.31 -10.61
N SER A 176 -9.90 -4.24 -9.60
CA SER A 176 -9.06 -3.06 -9.34
C SER A 176 -7.63 -3.24 -9.86
N ASN A 177 -7.39 -4.36 -10.56
CA ASN A 177 -6.08 -4.75 -11.09
C ASN A 177 -4.97 -4.71 -10.04
N CYS A 178 -5.23 -5.31 -8.88
CA CYS A 178 -4.36 -5.22 -7.71
C CYS A 178 -3.99 -6.61 -7.18
N ILE A 179 -2.74 -6.78 -6.77
CA ILE A 179 -2.23 -7.94 -6.03
C ILE A 179 -1.65 -7.45 -4.70
N LEU A 180 -1.97 -8.18 -3.63
CA LEU A 180 -1.39 -7.99 -2.31
C LEU A 180 -0.39 -9.10 -2.05
N ILE A 181 0.88 -8.72 -1.98
CA ILE A 181 1.94 -9.53 -1.38
C ILE A 181 1.98 -9.18 0.12
N ALA A 182 2.10 -10.19 0.98
CA ALA A 182 2.21 -10.00 2.42
C ALA A 182 3.45 -10.69 2.98
N ASN A 183 4.03 -10.11 4.03
CA ASN A 183 5.04 -10.79 4.83
C ASN A 183 4.44 -12.04 5.50
N LYS A 184 5.17 -13.15 5.52
CA LYS A 184 4.75 -14.45 6.07
C LYS A 184 4.38 -14.41 7.54
N LYS A 185 4.79 -13.39 8.31
CA LYS A 185 4.33 -13.19 9.69
C LYS A 185 2.81 -13.02 9.81
N PHE A 186 2.11 -12.66 8.72
CA PHE A 186 0.65 -12.59 8.66
C PHE A 186 0.00 -13.93 8.22
N HIS A 187 0.77 -14.96 7.93
CA HIS A 187 0.27 -16.30 7.60
C HIS A 187 0.29 -17.20 8.84
N VAL A 188 -0.74 -17.05 9.68
CA VAL A 188 -0.84 -17.71 10.99
C VAL A 188 -1.72 -18.95 10.87
N ASN A 189 -1.21 -20.09 11.35
CA ASN A 189 -1.94 -21.38 11.37
C ASN A 189 -2.51 -21.79 9.99
N GLY A 190 -1.73 -21.57 8.92
CA GLY A 190 -2.13 -21.92 7.56
C GLY A 190 -3.20 -21.01 6.95
N ARG A 191 -3.42 -19.82 7.51
CA ARG A 191 -4.38 -18.83 7.01
C ARG A 191 -3.79 -17.43 6.99
N TRP A 192 -4.09 -16.69 5.93
CA TRP A 192 -3.74 -15.28 5.84
C TRP A 192 -4.58 -14.46 6.82
N HIS A 193 -3.92 -13.51 7.50
CA HIS A 193 -4.52 -12.55 8.42
C HIS A 193 -4.17 -11.13 7.97
N THR A 194 -4.55 -10.79 6.74
CA THR A 194 -4.23 -9.49 6.13
C THR A 194 -5.27 -8.42 6.40
N TRP A 195 -6.41 -8.73 7.03
CA TRP A 195 -7.44 -7.75 7.34
C TRP A 195 -7.17 -7.04 8.66
N ILE A 196 -7.78 -5.87 8.83
CA ILE A 196 -7.63 -5.04 10.03
C ILE A 196 -8.79 -5.33 10.98
N ASP A 197 -8.48 -5.73 12.22
CA ASP A 197 -9.41 -5.67 13.33
C ASP A 197 -9.52 -4.20 13.81
N TYR A 198 -10.46 -3.45 13.23
CA TYR A 198 -10.63 -2.03 13.59
C TYR A 198 -11.01 -1.83 15.06
N SER A 199 -11.80 -2.75 15.64
CA SER A 199 -12.18 -2.67 17.05
C SER A 199 -10.95 -2.81 17.96
N LYS A 200 -10.08 -3.77 17.64
CA LYS A 200 -8.81 -3.98 18.35
C LYS A 200 -7.85 -2.82 18.12
N PHE A 201 -7.72 -2.31 16.90
CA PHE A 201 -6.91 -1.12 16.61
C PHE A 201 -7.36 0.08 17.47
N HIS A 202 -8.67 0.38 17.49
CA HIS A 202 -9.20 1.50 18.28
C HIS A 202 -9.00 1.32 19.79
N TYR A 203 -9.04 0.08 20.28
CA TYR A 203 -8.68 -0.22 21.67
C TYR A 203 -7.19 0.03 21.95
N LEU A 204 -6.29 -0.43 21.08
CA LEU A 204 -4.85 -0.31 21.25
C LEU A 204 -4.39 1.16 21.16
N ILE A 205 -4.86 1.91 20.16
CA ILE A 205 -4.48 3.31 20.00
C ILE A 205 -4.95 4.16 21.17
N LYS A 206 -6.12 3.85 21.74
CA LYS A 206 -6.61 4.52 22.94
C LYS A 206 -5.69 4.28 24.14
N ARG A 207 -5.20 3.05 24.33
CA ARG A 207 -4.22 2.75 25.41
C ARG A 207 -2.89 3.44 25.17
N TYR A 208 -2.42 3.47 23.93
CA TYR A 208 -1.21 4.21 23.55
C TYR A 208 -1.35 5.70 23.90
N GLU A 209 -2.48 6.34 23.58
CA GLU A 209 -2.75 7.74 23.91
C GLU A 209 -2.88 7.98 25.42
N GLU A 210 -3.64 7.14 26.14
CA GLU A 210 -3.85 7.27 27.60
C GLU A 210 -2.57 7.03 28.41
N SER A 211 -1.63 6.26 27.87
CA SER A 211 -0.33 5.96 28.50
C SER A 211 0.80 6.88 28.03
N GLU A 212 0.50 7.90 27.23
CA GLU A 212 1.48 8.80 26.62
C GLU A 212 2.61 8.05 25.88
N GLY A 213 2.26 6.95 25.22
CA GLY A 213 3.17 6.12 24.44
C GLY A 213 3.94 5.05 25.22
N ALA A 214 3.69 4.87 26.52
CA ALA A 214 4.30 3.79 27.30
C ALA A 214 3.76 2.41 26.92
N GLU A 215 2.47 2.32 26.57
CA GLU A 215 1.87 1.09 26.03
C GLU A 215 1.89 1.11 24.50
N THR A 216 2.77 0.30 23.92
CA THR A 216 2.94 0.20 22.46
C THR A 216 2.23 -1.02 21.90
N PHE A 217 2.07 -1.05 20.57
CA PHE A 217 1.50 -2.17 19.83
C PHE A 217 2.13 -2.25 18.44
N THR A 218 2.00 -3.41 17.83
CA THR A 218 2.52 -3.72 16.50
C THR A 218 1.38 -4.03 15.52
N SER A 219 1.70 -4.10 14.23
CA SER A 219 0.75 -4.47 13.18
C SER A 219 0.11 -5.84 13.36
N LEU A 220 0.77 -6.75 14.09
CA LEU A 220 0.25 -8.08 14.42
C LEU A 220 -0.84 -8.07 15.50
N ASP A 221 -0.93 -7.01 16.31
CA ASP A 221 -1.85 -6.96 17.45
C ASP A 221 -3.32 -6.70 17.06
N TYR A 222 -3.58 -6.32 15.81
CA TYR A 222 -4.91 -5.97 15.29
C TYR A 222 -5.19 -6.61 13.91
N ILE A 223 -4.77 -7.86 13.72
CA ILE A 223 -5.01 -8.62 12.50
C ILE A 223 -6.31 -9.42 12.55
N CYS A 224 -6.98 -9.54 11.41
CA CYS A 224 -8.13 -10.40 11.19
C CYS A 224 -7.86 -11.36 10.02
N PRO A 225 -8.46 -12.57 10.04
CA PRO A 225 -8.39 -13.49 8.92
C PRO A 225 -8.80 -12.81 7.61
N THR A 226 -8.04 -13.04 6.55
CA THR A 226 -8.39 -12.66 5.19
C THR A 226 -9.63 -13.46 4.78
N PRO A 227 -10.71 -12.82 4.30
CA PRO A 227 -11.90 -13.53 3.85
C PRO A 227 -11.58 -14.50 2.72
N GLU A 228 -12.26 -15.64 2.71
CA GLU A 228 -11.99 -16.72 1.74
C GLU A 228 -12.12 -16.27 0.28
N TRP A 229 -13.05 -15.36 -0.02
CA TRP A 229 -13.24 -14.77 -1.35
C TRP A 229 -12.12 -13.80 -1.77
N ALA A 230 -11.35 -13.30 -0.80
CA ALA A 230 -10.26 -12.35 -1.03
C ALA A 230 -8.89 -13.02 -1.12
N VAL A 231 -8.75 -14.25 -0.63
CA VAL A 231 -7.46 -14.97 -0.67
C VAL A 231 -7.02 -15.15 -2.13
N TYR A 232 -5.72 -15.02 -2.38
CA TYR A 232 -5.17 -15.22 -3.72
C TYR A 232 -5.57 -16.61 -4.28
N GLY A 233 -6.07 -16.65 -5.51
CA GLY A 233 -6.56 -17.86 -6.16
C GLY A 233 -8.01 -18.23 -5.81
N ALA A 234 -8.71 -17.42 -5.00
CA ALA A 234 -10.13 -17.59 -4.75
C ALA A 234 -10.93 -17.45 -6.05
N LYS A 235 -12.09 -18.12 -6.11
CA LYS A 235 -12.99 -18.07 -7.27
C LYS A 235 -13.46 -16.64 -7.57
N GLU A 236 -13.68 -15.87 -6.51
CA GLU A 236 -14.17 -14.49 -6.54
C GLU A 236 -13.09 -13.48 -6.92
N ARG A 237 -11.80 -13.87 -6.86
CA ARG A 237 -10.65 -13.02 -7.17
C ARG A 237 -10.71 -11.65 -6.49
N GLY A 238 -11.11 -11.63 -5.22
CA GLY A 238 -11.22 -10.41 -4.42
C GLY A 238 -12.51 -9.63 -4.54
N PHE A 239 -13.43 -10.01 -5.42
CA PHE A 239 -14.71 -9.31 -5.50
C PHE A 239 -15.64 -9.78 -4.36
N ASP A 240 -16.05 -8.88 -3.46
CA ASP A 240 -16.90 -9.26 -2.33
C ASP A 240 -18.24 -9.85 -2.86
N PRO A 241 -18.61 -11.08 -2.46
CA PRO A 241 -19.88 -11.70 -2.86
C PRO A 241 -21.15 -10.89 -2.55
N LYS A 242 -21.06 -9.93 -1.63
CA LYS A 242 -22.17 -9.03 -1.28
C LYS A 242 -22.33 -7.87 -2.27
N GLU A 243 -21.32 -7.59 -3.08
CA GLU A 243 -21.36 -6.56 -4.09
C GLU A 243 -21.92 -7.08 -5.42
N ILE A 244 -22.42 -6.17 -6.25
CA ILE A 244 -22.98 -6.50 -7.56
C ILE A 244 -22.01 -5.99 -8.63
N ARG A 245 -21.44 -6.91 -9.42
CA ARG A 245 -20.60 -6.53 -10.56
C ARG A 245 -21.47 -6.02 -11.70
N PHE A 246 -21.26 -4.77 -12.10
CA PHE A 246 -21.98 -4.14 -13.21
C PHE A 246 -21.18 -4.27 -14.51
N PHE A 247 -21.67 -5.10 -15.43
CA PHE A 247 -21.08 -5.26 -16.75
C PHE A 247 -21.69 -4.27 -17.75
N ARG A 248 -20.86 -3.71 -18.64
CA ARG A 248 -21.35 -2.85 -19.73
C ARG A 248 -22.16 -3.68 -20.73
N LYS A 249 -23.34 -3.16 -21.13
CA LYS A 249 -24.36 -3.89 -21.90
C LYS A 249 -24.05 -4.19 -23.39
N THR A 250 -22.87 -3.88 -23.93
CA THR A 250 -22.60 -4.05 -25.37
C THR A 250 -21.15 -4.40 -25.75
N LYS A 251 -21.04 -5.54 -26.44
CA LYS A 251 -19.99 -6.07 -27.35
C LYS A 251 -18.59 -6.39 -26.80
N LYS A 252 -18.23 -7.67 -27.03
CA LYS A 252 -16.93 -8.35 -26.90
C LYS A 252 -16.09 -7.88 -25.73
N ASP A 253 -16.05 -8.75 -24.73
CA ASP A 253 -15.12 -8.69 -23.62
C ASP A 253 -13.68 -8.61 -24.15
N ILE A 254 -13.17 -7.39 -24.27
CA ILE A 254 -11.75 -7.07 -24.45
C ILE A 254 -11.31 -6.25 -23.24
N SER A 255 -11.93 -6.47 -22.07
CA SER A 255 -11.53 -5.73 -20.87
C SER A 255 -11.67 -6.61 -19.64
N GLY A 256 -10.54 -7.20 -19.23
CA GLY A 256 -10.24 -7.45 -17.82
C GLY A 256 -10.15 -6.15 -17.00
N CYS A 257 -11.25 -5.39 -17.00
CA CYS A 257 -11.64 -4.40 -16.00
C CYS A 257 -13.07 -4.76 -15.56
#